data_AF-A0A7S0NW97-F1
#
_entry.id   AF-A0A7S0NW97-F1
#
_cell.length_a   1.000
_cell.length_b   1.000
_cell.length_c   1.000
_cell.angle_alpha   90.00
_cell.angle_beta   90.00
_cell.angle_gamma   90.00
#
_symmetry.space_group_name_H-M   'P 1'
#
loop_
_entity.id
_entity.type
_entity.pdbx_description
1 polymer ?
#
loop_
_entity_poly.entity_id
_entity_poly.type
_entity_poly.pdbx_seq_one_letter_code
_entity_poly.pdbx_strand_id
1 'polypeptide(L)'
;MADDNVLNTPGLMDPSTEFGDMMQHAMKIKGAQMEQDRKKFETWPSFFQNTMWMQGRALELRELPVSTRLPEAVKLKEAGNAHFREKRFTPAIEQYEQALGSFKYLKQLDPDWKKKGIRDESIEVVDDMGDTDAEKAAVVDFRVSCYNNLAACFLGRASSGVAELGLTIDGDYLLCKAACDYALELRPGCAKALYRRARARTEPLSAGACATDDAINDLNEAARHSPDDKAVRLLLNKMRRQRSEQKSKESSTFSGLFGRGEIYDAKSLQEQDARTQAELKVHAEADKKR
;
A
#
# COMPACT_ATOMS: atom_id res chain seq x y z
N MET A 1 48.16 2.15 3.16
CA MET A 1 48.05 3.61 2.90
C MET A 1 46.58 3.95 3.00
N ALA A 2 46.26 4.99 3.76
CA ALA A 2 44.97 5.21 4.40
C ALA A 2 43.79 5.30 3.41
N ASP A 3 42.72 4.56 3.73
CA ASP A 3 41.35 4.84 3.28
C ASP A 3 40.87 6.10 4.01
N ASP A 4 41.14 7.27 3.44
CA ASP A 4 40.53 8.52 3.88
C ASP A 4 39.07 8.52 3.42
N ASN A 5 38.19 8.04 4.30
CA ASN A 5 36.75 8.20 4.18
C ASN A 5 36.41 9.69 4.40
N VAL A 6 36.55 10.47 3.33
CA VAL A 6 36.36 11.94 3.29
C VAL A 6 35.00 12.38 3.83
N LEU A 7 34.01 11.48 3.87
CA LEU A 7 32.65 11.73 4.39
C LEU A 7 32.56 11.92 5.91
N ASN A 8 33.63 11.65 6.68
CA ASN A 8 33.63 11.80 8.14
C ASN A 8 34.48 13.00 8.62
N THR A 9 34.68 14.01 7.77
CA THR A 9 35.35 15.25 8.16
C THR A 9 34.37 16.21 8.85
N PRO A 10 34.63 16.64 10.11
CA PRO A 10 33.79 17.62 10.79
C PRO A 10 33.74 18.93 9.98
N GLY A 11 32.57 19.31 9.50
CA GLY A 11 32.35 20.54 8.72
C GLY A 11 31.89 20.32 7.26
N LEU A 12 32.09 19.14 6.68
CA LEU A 12 31.73 18.87 5.27
C LEU A 12 30.22 18.87 5.01
N MET A 13 29.43 18.56 6.04
CA MET A 13 27.96 18.52 6.03
C MET A 13 27.34 19.66 6.85
N ASP A 14 28.14 20.64 7.29
CA ASP A 14 27.65 21.78 8.07
C ASP A 14 26.90 22.77 7.15
N PRO A 15 25.57 22.91 7.29
CA PRO A 15 24.78 23.80 6.44
C PRO A 15 25.11 25.29 6.62
N SER A 16 25.90 25.66 7.64
CA SER A 16 26.37 27.04 7.81
C SER A 16 27.56 27.40 6.93
N THR A 17 28.18 26.40 6.26
CA THR A 17 29.28 26.61 5.31
C THR A 17 28.78 26.59 3.87
N GLU A 18 29.34 27.42 2.98
CA GLU A 18 28.95 27.44 1.55
C GLU A 18 29.10 26.06 0.89
N PHE A 19 30.14 25.31 1.26
CA PHE A 19 30.36 23.96 0.75
C PHE A 19 29.32 22.96 1.29
N GLY A 20 29.00 23.01 2.58
CA GLY A 20 27.99 22.15 3.18
C GLY A 20 26.58 22.46 2.66
N ASP A 21 26.24 23.73 2.45
CA ASP A 21 24.98 24.14 1.82
C ASP A 21 24.90 23.65 0.36
N MET A 22 25.96 23.84 -0.43
CA MET A 22 26.06 23.32 -1.80
C MET A 22 25.93 21.79 -1.83
N MET A 23 26.55 21.07 -0.89
CA MET A 23 26.46 19.61 -0.80
C MET A 23 25.04 19.16 -0.43
N GLN A 24 24.37 19.84 0.50
CA GLN A 24 22.96 19.57 0.81
C GLN A 24 22.04 19.84 -0.38
N HIS A 25 22.27 20.93 -1.12
CA HIS A 25 21.54 21.22 -2.36
C HIS A 25 21.78 20.14 -3.42
N ALA A 26 23.03 19.71 -3.63
CA ALA A 26 23.36 18.63 -4.55
C ALA A 26 22.73 17.29 -4.13
N MET A 27 22.67 16.98 -2.82
CA MET A 27 21.99 15.79 -2.30
C MET A 27 20.48 15.86 -2.51
N LYS A 28 19.85 17.02 -2.33
CA LYS A 28 18.42 17.24 -2.62
C LYS A 28 18.11 17.08 -4.11
N ILE A 29 18.92 17.69 -4.98
CA ILE A 29 18.77 17.56 -6.44
C ILE A 29 18.95 16.11 -6.87
N LYS A 30 20.00 15.43 -6.38
CA LYS A 30 20.24 14.02 -6.67
C LYS A 30 19.10 13.14 -6.12
N GLY A 31 18.60 13.44 -4.93
CA GLY A 31 17.45 12.77 -4.32
C GLY A 31 16.20 12.90 -5.18
N ALA A 32 15.85 14.12 -5.60
CA ALA A 32 14.70 14.39 -6.46
C ALA A 32 14.86 13.75 -7.84
N GLN A 33 16.06 13.76 -8.43
CA GLN A 33 16.33 13.05 -9.70
C GLN A 33 16.17 11.54 -9.54
N MET A 34 16.76 10.94 -8.50
CA MET A 34 16.62 9.51 -8.24
C MET A 34 15.17 9.13 -7.96
N GLU A 35 14.40 9.96 -7.27
CA GLU A 35 12.96 9.76 -7.05
C GLU A 35 12.16 9.82 -8.36
N GLN A 36 12.58 10.65 -9.32
CA GLN A 36 12.00 10.64 -10.66
C GLN A 36 12.31 9.37 -11.44
N ASP A 37 13.53 8.85 -11.30
CA ASP A 37 14.01 7.68 -12.04
C ASP A 37 13.47 6.35 -11.48
N ARG A 38 12.92 6.32 -10.26
CA ARG A 38 12.44 5.09 -9.60
C ARG A 38 10.95 5.09 -9.23
N LYS A 39 10.14 5.95 -9.85
CA LYS A 39 8.71 6.12 -9.52
C LYS A 39 7.95 4.79 -9.53
N LYS A 40 8.14 3.97 -10.57
CA LYS A 40 7.51 2.65 -10.72
C LYS A 40 8.00 1.72 -9.62
N PHE A 41 9.30 1.71 -9.33
CA PHE A 41 9.87 0.93 -8.24
C PHE A 41 9.21 1.22 -6.89
N GLU A 42 8.99 2.50 -6.57
CA GLU A 42 8.37 2.93 -5.31
C GLU A 42 6.87 2.61 -5.25
N THR A 43 6.21 2.30 -6.37
CA THR A 43 4.81 1.84 -6.35
C THR A 43 4.65 0.39 -5.92
N TRP A 44 5.71 -0.42 -6.01
CA TRP A 44 5.64 -1.82 -5.61
C TRP A 44 5.74 -1.98 -4.09
N PRO A 45 5.03 -2.96 -3.50
CA PRO A 45 5.15 -3.24 -2.09
C PRO A 45 6.56 -3.73 -1.75
N SER A 46 7.02 -3.46 -0.53
CA SER A 46 8.38 -3.79 -0.08
C SER A 46 8.73 -5.27 -0.27
N PHE A 47 7.79 -6.18 -0.02
CA PHE A 47 8.03 -7.63 -0.23
C PHE A 47 8.36 -8.00 -1.67
N PHE A 48 7.90 -7.20 -2.65
CA PHE A 48 8.23 -7.40 -4.05
C PHE A 48 9.52 -6.66 -4.43
N GLN A 49 9.72 -5.44 -3.92
CA GLN A 49 10.98 -4.72 -4.03
C GLN A 49 12.16 -5.58 -3.52
N ASN A 50 12.01 -6.22 -2.36
CA ASN A 50 12.98 -7.10 -1.70
C ASN A 50 13.54 -8.20 -2.62
N THR A 51 12.76 -8.63 -3.62
CA THR A 51 13.18 -9.66 -4.59
C THR A 51 14.41 -9.29 -5.41
N MET A 52 14.69 -7.98 -5.56
CA MET A 52 15.85 -7.46 -6.27
C MET A 52 17.16 -7.67 -5.50
N TRP A 53 17.09 -7.76 -4.16
CA TRP A 53 18.25 -7.93 -3.28
C TRP A 53 18.35 -9.33 -2.67
N MET A 54 17.46 -10.26 -3.05
CA MET A 54 17.48 -11.61 -2.53
C MET A 54 18.83 -12.29 -2.78
N GLN A 55 19.26 -13.05 -1.79
CA GLN A 55 20.46 -13.88 -1.81
C GLN A 55 20.10 -15.32 -1.45
N GLY A 56 21.01 -16.24 -1.77
CA GLY A 56 20.90 -17.64 -1.37
C GLY A 56 19.81 -18.37 -2.14
N ARG A 57 18.95 -19.09 -1.41
CA ARG A 57 18.11 -20.16 -1.97
C ARG A 57 17.18 -19.68 -3.10
N ALA A 58 16.55 -18.51 -3.01
CA ALA A 58 15.67 -18.06 -4.09
C ALA A 58 16.41 -17.87 -5.43
N LEU A 59 17.68 -17.41 -5.41
CA LEU A 59 18.47 -17.26 -6.64
C LEU A 59 18.78 -18.62 -7.27
N GLU A 60 19.18 -19.60 -6.45
CA GLU A 60 19.42 -20.97 -6.93
C GLU A 60 18.16 -21.58 -7.55
N LEU A 61 17.00 -21.29 -6.96
CA LEU A 61 15.72 -21.78 -7.45
C LEU A 61 15.34 -21.19 -8.80
N ARG A 62 15.64 -19.92 -9.07
CA ARG A 62 15.31 -19.24 -10.36
C ARG A 62 15.94 -19.93 -11.58
N GLU A 63 17.06 -20.60 -11.40
CA GLU A 63 17.77 -21.32 -12.48
C GLU A 63 17.18 -22.72 -12.76
N LEU A 64 16.31 -23.23 -11.88
CA LEU A 64 15.70 -24.54 -12.04
C LEU A 64 14.41 -24.47 -12.87
N PRO A 65 14.08 -25.51 -13.65
CA PRO A 65 12.75 -25.65 -14.24
C PRO A 65 11.66 -25.66 -13.16
N VAL A 66 10.46 -25.14 -13.48
CA VAL A 66 9.34 -25.01 -12.53
C VAL A 66 8.99 -26.33 -11.85
N SER A 67 8.99 -27.44 -12.59
CA SER A 67 8.77 -28.80 -12.06
C SER A 67 9.68 -29.18 -10.88
N THR A 68 10.95 -28.78 -10.90
CA THR A 68 11.92 -29.01 -9.82
C THR A 68 11.94 -27.86 -8.80
N ARG A 69 11.68 -26.63 -9.26
CA ARG A 69 11.67 -25.42 -8.44
C ARG A 69 10.55 -25.44 -7.40
N LEU A 70 9.35 -25.83 -7.82
CA LEU A 70 8.13 -25.73 -6.99
C LEU A 70 8.20 -26.57 -5.71
N PRO A 71 8.61 -27.85 -5.72
CA PRO A 71 8.80 -28.63 -4.49
C PRO A 71 9.79 -27.99 -3.51
N GLU A 72 10.85 -27.37 -4.00
CA GLU A 72 11.85 -26.69 -3.16
C GLU A 72 11.32 -25.36 -2.60
N ALA A 73 10.57 -24.59 -3.39
CA ALA A 73 9.90 -23.39 -2.91
C ALA A 73 8.83 -23.71 -1.85
N VAL A 74 8.18 -24.87 -1.94
CA VAL A 74 7.27 -25.37 -0.89
C VAL A 74 8.00 -25.57 0.43
N LYS A 75 9.26 -26.02 0.44
CA LYS A 75 10.05 -26.14 1.68
C LYS A 75 10.26 -24.78 2.35
N LEU A 76 10.54 -23.73 1.57
CA LEU A 76 10.64 -22.36 2.08
C LEU A 76 9.33 -21.90 2.71
N LYS A 77 8.20 -22.14 2.02
CA LYS A 77 6.87 -21.85 2.56
C LYS A 77 6.61 -22.61 3.87
N GLU A 78 6.98 -23.88 3.98
CA GLU A 78 6.80 -24.65 5.22
C GLU A 78 7.71 -24.17 6.37
N ALA A 79 8.94 -23.71 6.07
CA ALA A 79 9.79 -23.04 7.06
C ALA A 79 9.14 -21.73 7.55
N GLY A 80 8.56 -20.94 6.63
CA GLY A 80 7.76 -19.77 6.98
C GLY A 80 6.55 -20.13 7.86
N ASN A 81 5.86 -21.22 7.56
CA ASN A 81 4.74 -21.71 8.38
C ASN A 81 5.21 -22.07 9.80
N ALA A 82 6.40 -22.65 9.96
CA ALA A 82 6.97 -22.96 11.28
C ALA A 82 7.18 -21.68 12.11
N HIS A 83 7.84 -20.68 11.53
CA HIS A 83 8.02 -19.36 12.18
C HIS A 83 6.69 -18.68 12.50
N PHE A 84 5.71 -18.75 11.59
CA PHE A 84 4.40 -18.17 11.78
C PHE A 84 3.66 -18.76 12.98
N ARG A 85 3.72 -20.09 13.17
CA ARG A 85 3.09 -20.77 14.33
C ARG A 85 3.67 -20.30 15.66
N GLU A 86 4.94 -19.93 15.67
CA GLU A 86 5.64 -19.35 16.82
C GLU A 86 5.43 -17.83 16.96
N LYS A 87 4.56 -17.23 16.13
CA LYS A 87 4.33 -15.76 16.04
C LYS A 87 5.60 -14.96 15.72
N ARG A 88 6.62 -15.60 15.16
CA ARG A 88 7.82 -14.94 14.64
C ARG A 88 7.56 -14.48 13.22
N PHE A 89 6.85 -13.37 13.09
CA PHE A 89 6.35 -12.91 11.80
C PHE A 89 7.44 -12.47 10.84
N THR A 90 8.48 -11.77 11.29
CA THR A 90 9.56 -11.29 10.40
C THR A 90 10.37 -12.42 9.77
N PRO A 91 10.84 -13.43 10.52
CA PRO A 91 11.42 -14.63 9.90
C PRO A 91 10.46 -15.38 8.98
N ALA A 92 9.16 -15.39 9.29
CA ALA A 92 8.16 -16.00 8.42
C ALA A 92 8.02 -15.23 7.09
N ILE A 93 7.99 -13.89 7.15
CA ILE A 93 7.94 -12.99 5.99
C ILE A 93 9.12 -13.26 5.07
N GLU A 94 10.34 -13.29 5.59
CA GLU A 94 11.55 -13.55 4.80
C GLU A 94 11.46 -14.88 4.03
N GLN A 95 10.97 -15.95 4.68
CA GLN A 95 10.80 -17.25 4.02
C GLN A 95 9.72 -17.23 2.93
N TYR A 96 8.58 -16.56 3.17
CA TYR A 96 7.55 -16.41 2.14
C TYR A 96 7.98 -15.51 0.99
N GLU A 97 8.75 -14.46 1.27
CA GLU A 97 9.34 -13.60 0.24
C GLU A 97 10.30 -14.40 -0.64
N GLN A 98 11.22 -15.16 -0.04
CA GLN A 98 12.14 -16.04 -0.78
C GLN A 98 11.37 -17.07 -1.64
N ALA A 99 10.30 -17.66 -1.08
CA ALA A 99 9.44 -18.59 -1.79
C ALA A 99 8.77 -17.94 -3.02
N LEU A 100 8.16 -16.75 -2.86
CA LEU A 100 7.52 -16.00 -3.95
C LEU A 100 8.53 -15.48 -4.98
N GLY A 101 9.66 -14.97 -4.49
CA GLY A 101 10.76 -14.41 -5.27
C GLY A 101 11.49 -15.43 -6.13
N SER A 102 11.20 -16.72 -5.99
CA SER A 102 11.66 -17.77 -6.92
C SER A 102 10.81 -17.85 -8.20
N PHE A 103 9.62 -17.24 -8.24
CA PHE A 103 8.71 -17.24 -9.40
C PHE A 103 8.49 -15.85 -9.97
N LYS A 104 8.28 -14.83 -9.11
CA LYS A 104 8.09 -13.45 -9.54
C LYS A 104 9.07 -12.53 -8.85
N TYR A 105 9.91 -11.83 -9.61
CA TYR A 105 10.99 -11.01 -9.07
C TYR A 105 11.38 -9.86 -9.98
N LEU A 106 12.06 -8.89 -9.38
CA LEU A 106 12.69 -7.78 -10.09
C LEU A 106 14.11 -8.18 -10.48
N LYS A 107 14.40 -8.11 -11.78
CA LYS A 107 15.72 -8.34 -12.35
C LYS A 107 16.27 -7.02 -12.86
N GLN A 108 17.47 -6.68 -12.40
CA GLN A 108 18.14 -5.46 -12.79
C GLN A 108 19.08 -5.74 -13.97
N LEU A 109 18.89 -4.98 -15.05
CA LEU A 109 19.60 -5.16 -16.32
C LEU A 109 20.91 -4.36 -16.38
N ASP A 110 21.05 -3.28 -15.59
CA ASP A 110 22.30 -2.51 -15.48
C ASP A 110 23.22 -3.16 -14.44
N PRO A 111 24.39 -3.71 -14.80
CA PRO A 111 25.31 -4.34 -13.84
C PRO A 111 25.83 -3.37 -12.76
N ASP A 112 25.88 -2.07 -13.06
CA ASP A 112 26.39 -1.02 -12.15
C ASP A 112 25.27 -0.27 -11.41
N TRP A 113 24.03 -0.77 -11.44
CA TRP A 113 22.88 -0.12 -10.78
C TRP A 113 23.12 0.22 -9.31
N LYS A 114 23.88 -0.60 -8.57
CA LYS A 114 24.19 -0.36 -7.16
C LYS A 114 25.00 0.94 -6.95
N LYS A 115 25.78 1.35 -7.96
CA LYS A 115 26.56 2.59 -7.94
C LYS A 115 25.76 3.77 -8.52
N LYS A 116 24.99 3.51 -9.58
CA LYS A 116 24.25 4.55 -10.33
C LYS A 116 22.91 4.91 -9.70
N GLY A 117 22.37 4.06 -8.83
CA GLY A 117 20.99 4.14 -8.34
C GLY A 117 20.05 3.26 -9.15
N ILE A 118 18.86 3.05 -8.58
CA ILE A 118 17.78 2.29 -9.22
C ILE A 118 17.14 3.18 -10.26
N ARG A 119 17.00 2.65 -11.48
CA ARG A 119 16.30 3.30 -12.59
C ARG A 119 15.24 2.36 -13.12
N ASP A 120 14.01 2.84 -13.27
CA ASP A 120 12.87 2.03 -13.69
C ASP A 120 13.08 1.41 -15.08
N GLU A 121 13.79 2.10 -15.98
CA GLU A 121 14.03 1.62 -17.35
C GLU A 121 14.93 0.37 -17.37
N SER A 122 15.72 0.16 -16.31
CA SER A 122 16.63 -0.97 -16.20
C SER A 122 16.08 -2.11 -15.35
N ILE A 123 14.81 -2.02 -14.90
CA ILE A 123 14.14 -3.07 -14.14
C ILE A 123 13.24 -3.91 -15.07
N GLU A 124 13.58 -5.19 -15.18
CA GLU A 124 12.74 -6.22 -15.78
C GLU A 124 11.92 -6.93 -14.68
N VAL A 125 10.61 -7.05 -14.88
CA VAL A 125 9.76 -7.90 -14.03
C VAL A 125 9.72 -9.29 -14.64
N VAL A 126 10.32 -10.26 -13.96
CA VAL A 126 10.22 -11.67 -14.33
C VAL A 126 9.04 -12.29 -13.59
N ASP A 127 8.15 -12.96 -14.33
CA ASP A 127 6.97 -13.66 -13.79
C ASP A 127 6.88 -15.05 -14.46
N ASP A 128 7.59 -16.02 -13.88
CA ASP A 128 7.68 -17.38 -14.39
C ASP A 128 6.61 -18.27 -13.76
N MET A 129 5.65 -18.69 -14.58
CA MET A 129 4.53 -19.55 -14.20
C MET A 129 4.69 -20.99 -14.70
N GLY A 130 5.78 -21.29 -15.41
CA GLY A 130 5.97 -22.56 -16.12
C GLY A 130 5.29 -22.61 -17.48
N ASP A 131 5.65 -23.63 -18.25
CA ASP A 131 5.29 -23.73 -19.66
C ASP A 131 3.94 -24.43 -19.86
N THR A 132 3.63 -25.39 -18.98
CA THR A 132 2.41 -26.19 -19.06
C THR A 132 1.28 -25.61 -18.23
N ASP A 133 0.03 -25.86 -18.62
CA ASP A 133 -1.14 -25.39 -17.85
C ASP A 133 -1.20 -26.02 -16.44
N ALA A 134 -0.68 -27.24 -16.29
CA ALA A 134 -0.55 -27.90 -15.00
C ALA A 134 0.46 -27.17 -14.08
N GLU A 135 1.62 -26.78 -14.62
CA GLU A 135 2.60 -25.98 -13.87
C GLU A 135 2.02 -24.61 -13.51
N LYS A 136 1.39 -23.91 -14.47
CA LYS A 136 0.76 -22.61 -14.22
C LYS A 136 -0.27 -22.71 -13.10
N ALA A 137 -1.16 -23.70 -13.14
CA ALA A 137 -2.15 -23.91 -12.09
C ALA A 137 -1.49 -24.17 -10.72
N ALA A 138 -0.46 -25.02 -10.68
CA ALA A 138 0.26 -25.34 -9.45
C ALA A 138 1.03 -24.13 -8.87
N VAL A 139 1.64 -23.31 -9.73
CA VAL A 139 2.32 -22.07 -9.33
C VAL A 139 1.30 -21.02 -8.86
N VAL A 140 0.14 -20.90 -9.51
CA VAL A 140 -0.97 -20.06 -9.03
C VAL A 140 -1.38 -20.48 -7.62
N ASP A 141 -1.68 -21.76 -7.40
CA ASP A 141 -2.08 -22.30 -6.09
C ASP A 141 -1.04 -22.00 -5.01
N PHE A 142 0.23 -22.25 -5.33
CA PHE A 142 1.35 -22.00 -4.44
C PHE A 142 1.49 -20.52 -4.09
N ARG A 143 1.49 -19.64 -5.09
CA ARG A 143 1.65 -18.19 -4.88
C ARG A 143 0.48 -17.59 -4.13
N VAL A 144 -0.75 -17.99 -4.44
CA VAL A 144 -1.94 -17.59 -3.67
C VAL A 144 -1.77 -17.99 -2.20
N SER A 145 -1.29 -19.21 -1.92
CA SER A 145 -1.02 -19.64 -0.54
C SER A 145 0.06 -18.77 0.14
N CYS A 146 1.16 -18.47 -0.56
CA CYS A 146 2.26 -17.67 0.00
C CYS A 146 1.86 -16.22 0.25
N TYR A 147 1.22 -15.54 -0.71
CA TYR A 147 0.72 -14.17 -0.52
C TYR A 147 -0.30 -14.09 0.61
N ASN A 148 -1.17 -15.10 0.72
CA ASN A 148 -2.15 -15.16 1.79
C ASN A 148 -1.48 -15.35 3.16
N ASN A 149 -0.41 -16.14 3.26
CA ASN A 149 0.38 -16.28 4.48
C ASN A 149 1.15 -14.99 4.81
N LEU A 150 1.71 -14.32 3.80
CA LEU A 150 2.38 -13.04 3.95
C LEU A 150 1.42 -11.97 4.50
N ALA A 151 0.21 -11.88 3.94
CA ALA A 151 -0.86 -11.03 4.47
C ALA A 151 -1.19 -11.36 5.93
N ALA A 152 -1.20 -12.64 6.31
CA ALA A 152 -1.43 -13.06 7.69
C ALA A 152 -0.30 -12.61 8.63
N CYS A 153 0.96 -12.64 8.19
CA CYS A 153 2.10 -12.13 8.97
C CYS A 153 1.99 -10.63 9.20
N PHE A 154 1.77 -9.84 8.14
CA PHE A 154 1.63 -8.39 8.27
C PHE A 154 0.45 -8.01 9.15
N LEU A 155 -0.70 -8.66 8.98
CA LEU A 155 -1.85 -8.45 9.85
C LEU A 155 -1.54 -8.83 11.30
N GLY A 156 -0.79 -9.91 11.52
CA GLY A 156 -0.36 -10.36 12.85
C GLY A 156 0.56 -9.36 13.55
N ARG A 157 1.53 -8.79 12.83
CA ARG A 157 2.41 -7.72 13.32
C ARG A 157 1.63 -6.45 13.65
N ALA A 158 0.77 -5.99 12.74
CA ALA A 158 -0.06 -4.82 12.97
C ALA A 158 -0.99 -5.01 14.19
N SER A 159 -1.62 -6.19 14.32
CA SER A 159 -2.48 -6.55 15.44
C SER A 159 -1.76 -6.68 16.79
N SER A 160 -0.41 -6.74 16.80
CA SER A 160 0.35 -6.80 18.06
C SER A 160 0.37 -5.46 18.81
N GLY A 161 0.06 -4.35 18.12
CA GLY A 161 0.06 -3.00 18.69
C GLY A 161 1.46 -2.40 18.88
N VAL A 162 2.53 -3.11 18.51
CA VAL A 162 3.91 -2.65 18.60
C VAL A 162 4.56 -2.76 17.22
N ALA A 163 5.02 -1.63 16.69
CA ALA A 163 5.78 -1.63 15.44
C ALA A 163 7.22 -2.12 15.68
N GLU A 164 7.74 -2.90 14.73
CA GLU A 164 9.17 -3.22 14.70
C GLU A 164 10.00 -1.98 14.31
N LEU A 165 11.28 -1.98 14.68
CA LEU A 165 12.18 -0.85 14.44
C LEU A 165 12.25 -0.50 12.95
N GLY A 166 12.01 0.76 12.62
CA GLY A 166 12.03 1.26 11.24
C GLY A 166 10.75 0.98 10.44
N LEU A 167 9.72 0.41 11.07
CA LEU A 167 8.44 0.06 10.45
C LEU A 167 7.28 0.76 11.18
N THR A 168 6.09 0.75 10.59
CA THR A 168 4.89 1.35 11.18
C THR A 168 3.73 0.35 11.14
N ILE A 169 2.81 0.45 12.10
CA ILE A 169 1.60 -0.38 12.15
C ILE A 169 0.74 -0.16 10.89
N ASP A 170 0.57 1.10 10.48
CA ASP A 170 -0.16 1.43 9.24
C ASP A 170 0.55 0.91 7.99
N GLY A 171 1.89 0.88 7.99
CA GLY A 171 2.70 0.24 6.96
C GLY A 171 2.41 -1.25 6.83
N ASP A 172 2.31 -1.98 7.96
CA ASP A 172 1.95 -3.40 7.95
C ASP A 172 0.51 -3.62 7.44
N TYR A 173 -0.45 -2.75 7.77
CA TYR A 173 -1.78 -2.83 7.17
C TYR A 173 -1.77 -2.57 5.66
N LEU A 174 -0.94 -1.64 5.16
CA LEU A 174 -0.76 -1.40 3.73
C LEU A 174 -0.16 -2.63 3.03
N LEU A 175 0.87 -3.23 3.60
CA LEU A 175 1.50 -4.45 3.07
C LEU A 175 0.55 -5.65 3.11
N CYS A 176 -0.28 -5.77 4.16
CA CYS A 176 -1.33 -6.78 4.23
C CYS A 176 -2.34 -6.63 3.07
N LYS A 177 -2.83 -5.41 2.80
CA LYS A 177 -3.73 -5.14 1.67
C LYS A 177 -3.07 -5.49 0.34
N ALA A 178 -1.84 -5.04 0.12
CA ALA A 178 -1.09 -5.34 -1.11
C ALA A 178 -0.89 -6.85 -1.31
N ALA A 179 -0.50 -7.59 -0.27
CA ALA A 179 -0.37 -9.05 -0.36
C ALA A 179 -1.72 -9.73 -0.66
N CYS A 180 -2.83 -9.24 -0.11
CA CYS A 180 -4.16 -9.72 -0.47
C CYS A 180 -4.52 -9.40 -1.92
N ASP A 181 -4.18 -8.21 -2.42
CA ASP A 181 -4.43 -7.81 -3.81
C ASP A 181 -3.70 -8.73 -4.78
N TYR A 182 -2.42 -9.03 -4.54
CA TYR A 182 -1.65 -10.01 -5.34
C TYR A 182 -2.27 -11.42 -5.29
N ALA A 183 -2.79 -11.85 -4.14
CA ALA A 183 -3.49 -13.13 -4.05
C ALA A 183 -4.81 -13.13 -4.84
N LEU A 184 -5.52 -12.00 -4.88
CA LEU A 184 -6.80 -11.84 -5.55
C LEU A 184 -6.67 -11.61 -7.06
N GLU A 185 -5.58 -11.01 -7.52
CA GLU A 185 -5.21 -10.97 -8.94
C GLU A 185 -5.05 -12.39 -9.51
N LEU A 186 -4.43 -13.28 -8.74
CA LEU A 186 -4.27 -14.69 -9.11
C LEU A 186 -5.55 -15.51 -8.89
N ARG A 187 -6.32 -15.20 -7.84
CA ARG A 187 -7.56 -15.91 -7.48
C ARG A 187 -8.58 -14.95 -6.87
N PRO A 188 -9.46 -14.34 -7.69
CA PRO A 188 -10.41 -13.32 -7.22
C PRO A 188 -11.36 -13.80 -6.11
N GLY A 189 -11.68 -15.10 -6.09
CA GLY A 189 -12.57 -15.70 -5.08
C GLY A 189 -11.88 -16.18 -3.80
N CYS A 190 -10.63 -15.78 -3.52
CA CYS A 190 -9.91 -16.24 -2.33
C CYS A 190 -10.51 -15.64 -1.04
N ALA A 191 -11.42 -16.37 -0.39
CA ALA A 191 -12.12 -15.92 0.82
C ALA A 191 -11.17 -15.48 1.95
N LYS A 192 -10.02 -16.15 2.13
CA LYS A 192 -9.02 -15.78 3.14
C LYS A 192 -8.37 -14.43 2.86
N ALA A 193 -8.06 -14.14 1.59
CA ALA A 193 -7.46 -12.86 1.19
C ALA A 193 -8.49 -11.72 1.32
N LEU A 194 -9.73 -11.93 0.86
CA LEU A 194 -10.83 -10.99 1.03
C LEU A 194 -11.08 -10.66 2.52
N TYR A 195 -11.14 -11.69 3.37
CA TYR A 195 -11.32 -11.50 4.81
C TYR A 195 -10.17 -10.69 5.45
N ARG A 196 -8.92 -11.00 5.10
CA ARG A 196 -7.74 -10.30 5.63
C ARG A 196 -7.65 -8.86 5.13
N ARG A 197 -7.98 -8.61 3.87
CA ARG A 197 -8.04 -7.26 3.30
C ARG A 197 -9.13 -6.43 3.97
N ALA A 198 -10.30 -7.00 4.24
CA ALA A 198 -11.37 -6.34 5.00
C ALA A 198 -10.92 -5.94 6.42
N ARG A 199 -10.19 -6.82 7.11
CA ARG A 199 -9.56 -6.50 8.42
C ARG A 199 -8.56 -5.36 8.28
N ALA A 200 -7.63 -5.45 7.33
CA ALA A 200 -6.60 -4.44 7.14
C ALA A 200 -7.13 -3.07 6.67
N ARG A 201 -8.36 -3.01 6.14
CA ARG A 201 -9.06 -1.75 5.85
C ARG A 201 -9.65 -1.10 7.10
N THR A 202 -10.09 -1.90 8.08
CA THR A 202 -10.98 -1.45 9.16
C THR A 202 -10.36 -1.47 10.55
N GLU A 203 -9.26 -2.19 10.74
CA GLU A 203 -8.48 -2.22 11.98
C GLU A 203 -7.52 -1.04 12.20
N PRO A 204 -6.94 -0.38 11.17
CA PRO A 204 -6.17 0.85 11.40
C PRO A 204 -7.01 1.91 12.13
N LEU A 205 -6.39 2.65 13.04
CA LEU A 205 -7.06 3.79 13.71
C LEU A 205 -7.40 4.93 12.72
N SER A 206 -6.64 4.99 11.62
CA SER A 206 -6.84 5.92 10.50
C SER A 206 -7.99 5.49 9.57
N ALA A 207 -8.66 4.35 9.81
CA ALA A 207 -9.76 3.87 8.98
C ALA A 207 -10.98 4.81 9.04
N GLY A 208 -11.37 5.32 7.87
CA GLY A 208 -12.55 6.17 7.70
C GLY A 208 -13.78 5.42 7.19
N ALA A 209 -14.87 6.19 6.97
CA ALA A 209 -16.16 5.73 6.47
C ALA A 209 -16.08 4.78 5.25
N CYS A 210 -15.32 5.20 4.22
CA CYS A 210 -15.19 4.48 2.97
C CYS A 210 -14.57 3.09 3.18
N ALA A 211 -13.67 2.96 4.16
CA ALA A 211 -13.02 1.69 4.45
C ALA A 211 -14.00 0.63 4.98
N THR A 212 -15.06 1.04 5.69
CA THR A 212 -16.13 0.14 6.14
C THR A 212 -16.94 -0.38 4.96
N ASP A 213 -17.28 0.47 3.99
CA ASP A 213 -18.03 0.06 2.80
C ASP A 213 -17.21 -0.90 1.92
N ASP A 214 -15.92 -0.61 1.72
CA ASP A 214 -15.00 -1.50 1.00
C ASP A 214 -14.80 -2.85 1.71
N ALA A 215 -14.75 -2.86 3.04
CA ALA A 215 -14.67 -4.10 3.81
C ALA A 215 -15.96 -4.93 3.71
N ILE A 216 -17.13 -4.29 3.69
CA ILE A 216 -18.41 -4.99 3.47
C ILE A 216 -18.43 -5.65 2.09
N ASN A 217 -17.92 -4.99 1.06
CA ASN A 217 -17.82 -5.56 -0.28
C ASN A 217 -16.93 -6.81 -0.30
N ASP A 218 -15.74 -6.73 0.28
CA ASP A 218 -14.84 -7.87 0.42
C ASP A 218 -15.49 -9.05 1.17
N LEU A 219 -16.19 -8.75 2.27
CA LEU A 219 -16.80 -9.77 3.13
C LEU A 219 -18.05 -10.41 2.50
N ASN A 220 -18.82 -9.65 1.72
CA ASN A 220 -19.90 -10.21 0.92
C ASN A 220 -19.35 -11.18 -0.12
N GLU A 221 -18.25 -10.82 -0.80
CA GLU A 221 -17.61 -11.70 -1.77
C GLU A 221 -17.01 -12.93 -1.07
N ALA A 222 -16.34 -12.76 0.07
CA ALA A 222 -15.83 -13.88 0.87
C ALA A 222 -16.95 -14.83 1.30
N ALA A 223 -18.11 -14.31 1.69
CA ALA A 223 -19.27 -15.11 2.07
C ALA A 223 -19.89 -15.86 0.89
N ARG A 224 -19.74 -15.39 -0.36
CA ARG A 224 -20.18 -16.15 -1.55
C ARG A 224 -19.31 -17.39 -1.78
N HIS A 225 -18.00 -17.27 -1.58
CA HIS A 225 -17.04 -18.37 -1.77
C HIS A 225 -16.90 -19.27 -0.54
N SER A 226 -17.29 -18.81 0.64
CA SER A 226 -17.20 -19.54 1.91
C SER A 226 -18.37 -19.21 2.84
N PRO A 227 -19.60 -19.63 2.50
CA PRO A 227 -20.82 -19.21 3.21
C PRO A 227 -20.87 -19.65 4.67
N ASP A 228 -20.22 -20.76 5.01
CA ASP A 228 -20.23 -21.30 6.37
C ASP A 228 -19.14 -20.71 7.28
N ASP A 229 -18.25 -19.87 6.74
CA ASP A 229 -17.16 -19.26 7.50
C ASP A 229 -17.73 -18.32 8.58
N LYS A 230 -17.63 -18.77 9.84
CA LYS A 230 -18.12 -18.03 11.01
C LYS A 230 -17.39 -16.69 11.17
N ALA A 231 -16.09 -16.62 10.88
CA ALA A 231 -15.31 -15.41 11.05
C ALA A 231 -15.74 -14.34 10.04
N VAL A 232 -15.94 -14.74 8.78
CA VAL A 232 -16.47 -13.85 7.72
C VAL A 232 -17.83 -13.31 8.10
N ARG A 233 -18.77 -14.18 8.53
CA ARG A 233 -20.12 -13.75 8.92
C ARG A 233 -20.12 -12.81 10.12
N LEU A 234 -19.32 -13.10 11.15
CA LEU A 234 -19.20 -12.26 12.34
C LEU A 234 -18.67 -10.86 11.98
N LEU A 235 -17.60 -10.81 11.18
CA LEU A 235 -17.02 -9.53 10.77
C LEU A 235 -17.96 -8.74 9.86
N LEU A 236 -18.65 -9.40 8.92
CA LEU A 236 -19.63 -8.77 8.04
C LEU A 236 -20.77 -8.11 8.83
N ASN A 237 -21.30 -8.83 9.82
CA ASN A 237 -22.35 -8.30 10.69
C ASN A 237 -21.85 -7.09 11.51
N LYS A 238 -20.62 -7.18 12.04
CA LYS A 238 -19.98 -6.05 12.74
C LYS A 238 -19.87 -4.82 11.84
N MET A 239 -19.37 -4.98 10.61
CA MET A 239 -19.19 -3.88 9.67
C MET A 239 -20.54 -3.26 9.24
N ARG A 240 -21.56 -4.09 8.96
CA ARG A 240 -22.91 -3.61 8.62
C ARG A 240 -23.52 -2.79 9.75
N ARG A 241 -23.34 -3.22 11.00
CA ARG A 241 -23.78 -2.46 12.17
C ARG A 241 -23.06 -1.13 12.28
N GLN A 242 -21.73 -1.12 12.18
CA GLN A 242 -20.93 0.12 12.23
C GLN A 242 -21.34 1.12 11.14
N ARG A 243 -21.56 0.65 9.91
CA ARG A 243 -22.06 1.47 8.81
C ARG A 243 -23.43 2.08 9.12
N SER A 244 -24.35 1.31 9.69
CA SER A 244 -25.68 1.79 10.07
C SER A 244 -25.61 2.85 11.17
N GLU A 245 -24.77 2.63 12.19
CA GLU A 245 -24.55 3.58 13.28
C GLU A 245 -23.92 4.88 12.75
N GLN A 246 -22.96 4.77 11.83
CA GLN A 246 -22.35 5.92 11.17
C GLN A 246 -23.38 6.75 10.38
N LYS A 247 -24.18 6.10 9.53
CA LYS A 247 -25.24 6.79 8.76
C LYS A 247 -26.27 7.46 9.67
N SER A 248 -26.63 6.83 10.79
CA SER A 248 -27.56 7.43 11.76
C SER A 248 -26.96 8.68 12.40
N LYS A 249 -25.67 8.64 12.77
CA LYS A 249 -24.97 9.80 13.34
C LYS A 249 -24.87 10.92 12.33
N GLU A 250 -24.40 10.63 11.12
CA GLU A 250 -24.33 11.60 10.02
C GLU A 250 -25.71 12.22 9.75
N SER A 251 -26.77 11.41 9.63
CA SER A 251 -28.13 11.93 9.45
C SER A 251 -28.55 12.85 10.59
N SER A 252 -28.26 12.52 11.85
CA SER A 252 -28.63 13.37 13.00
C SER A 252 -27.80 14.65 13.09
N THR A 253 -26.53 14.60 12.71
CA THR A 253 -25.63 15.77 12.70
C THR A 253 -26.00 16.72 11.57
N PHE A 254 -26.32 16.20 10.39
CA PHE A 254 -26.56 16.99 9.19
C PHE A 254 -28.04 17.38 8.97
N SER A 255 -29.01 16.69 9.58
CA SER A 255 -30.43 17.07 9.42
C SER A 255 -30.75 18.48 9.94
N GLY A 256 -30.01 18.96 10.94
CA GLY A 256 -30.15 20.32 11.47
C GLY A 256 -29.43 21.41 10.66
N LEU A 257 -28.51 21.04 9.76
CA LEU A 257 -27.75 21.98 8.93
C LEU A 257 -28.56 22.47 7.72
N PHE A 258 -29.45 21.64 7.17
CA PHE A 258 -30.33 22.03 6.06
C PHE A 258 -31.61 22.74 6.52
N GLY A 259 -32.03 22.55 7.78
CA GLY A 259 -33.17 23.27 8.36
C GLY A 259 -32.88 24.72 8.77
N ARG A 260 -31.60 25.14 8.78
CA ARG A 260 -31.16 26.53 9.05
C ARG A 260 -30.96 27.36 7.79
N GLY A 261 -31.47 26.89 6.65
CA GLY A 261 -31.35 27.53 5.33
C GLY A 261 -32.21 28.77 5.13
N GLU A 262 -32.07 29.79 5.98
CA GLU A 262 -32.13 31.18 5.52
C GLU A 262 -30.74 31.77 5.80
N ILE A 263 -29.81 31.58 4.85
CA ILE A 263 -28.46 32.15 4.93
C ILE A 263 -28.50 33.69 4.79
N TYR A 264 -29.60 34.21 4.25
CA TYR A 264 -29.91 35.63 4.21
C TYR A 264 -31.30 35.84 4.80
N ASP A 265 -31.43 36.75 5.76
CA ASP A 265 -32.74 37.26 6.12
C ASP A 265 -33.28 38.13 4.97
N ALA A 266 -34.60 38.27 4.88
CA ALA A 266 -35.25 39.06 3.81
C ALA A 266 -34.71 40.51 3.74
N LYS A 267 -34.22 41.03 4.86
CA LYS A 267 -33.63 42.36 4.95
C LYS A 267 -32.26 42.43 4.28
N SER A 268 -31.41 41.42 4.45
CA SER A 268 -30.09 41.31 3.82
C SER A 268 -30.22 41.17 2.31
N LEU A 269 -31.22 40.41 1.83
CA LEU A 269 -31.55 40.32 0.40
C LEU A 269 -32.03 41.66 -0.16
N GLN A 270 -32.92 42.36 0.54
CA GLN A 270 -33.39 43.69 0.14
C GLN A 270 -32.28 44.74 0.12
N GLU A 271 -31.35 44.70 1.09
CA GLU A 271 -30.21 45.61 1.15
C GLU A 271 -29.21 45.34 0.03
N GLN A 272 -29.03 44.07 -0.37
CA GLN A 272 -28.17 43.70 -1.49
C GLN A 272 -28.79 44.12 -2.83
N ASP A 273 -30.08 43.84 -3.04
CA ASP A 273 -30.82 44.28 -4.23
C ASP A 273 -30.82 45.82 -4.37
N ALA A 274 -30.99 46.53 -3.25
CA ALA A 274 -30.94 47.99 -3.24
C ALA A 274 -29.54 48.53 -3.63
N ARG A 275 -28.46 47.90 -3.16
CA ARG A 275 -27.08 48.26 -3.57
C ARG A 275 -26.86 48.00 -5.06
N THR A 276 -27.26 46.84 -5.56
CA THR A 276 -27.12 46.51 -6.98
C THR A 276 -27.92 47.46 -7.87
N GLN A 277 -29.13 47.86 -7.46
CA GLN A 277 -29.90 48.87 -8.22
C GLN A 277 -29.28 50.27 -8.15
N ALA A 278 -28.66 50.65 -7.03
CA ALA A 278 -27.96 51.92 -6.92
C ALA A 278 -26.72 51.95 -7.84
N GLU A 279 -25.93 50.87 -7.87
CA GLU A 279 -24.77 50.74 -8.75
C GLU A 279 -25.16 50.79 -10.23
N LEU A 280 -26.24 50.11 -10.62
CA LEU A 280 -26.78 50.15 -11.99
C LEU A 280 -27.26 51.55 -12.38
N LYS A 281 -27.83 52.32 -11.45
CA LYS A 281 -28.24 53.71 -11.70
C LYS A 281 -27.04 54.63 -11.88
N VAL A 282 -26.01 54.48 -11.04
CA VAL A 282 -24.76 55.25 -11.16
C VAL A 282 -24.06 54.94 -12.49
N HIS A 283 -24.03 53.68 -12.91
CA HIS A 283 -23.48 53.30 -14.21
C HIS A 283 -24.29 53.88 -15.39
N ALA A 284 -25.63 53.81 -15.32
CA ALA A 284 -26.49 54.37 -16.36
C ALA A 284 -26.44 55.91 -16.46
N GLU A 285 -26.18 56.61 -15.34
CA GLU A 285 -25.97 58.06 -15.32
C GLU A 285 -24.58 58.47 -15.83
N ALA A 286 -23.56 57.63 -15.60
CA ALA A 286 -22.23 57.83 -16.17
C ALA A 286 -22.23 57.66 -17.69
N ASP A 287 -22.99 56.71 -18.22
CA ASP A 287 -23.12 56.47 -19.67
C ASP A 287 -23.94 57.57 -20.38
N LYS A 288 -24.84 58.27 -19.67
CA LYS A 288 -25.57 59.43 -20.23
C LYS A 288 -24.76 60.73 -20.30
N LYS A 289 -23.58 60.78 -19.68
CA LYS A 289 -22.67 61.94 -19.66
C LYS A 289 -21.50 61.81 -20.64
N ARG A 290 -21.46 60.73 -21.43
CA ARG A 290 -20.59 60.58 -22.61
C ARG A 290 -21.36 60.94 -23.87
#